data_AF-A0A9P1ARZ4-F1
#
_entry.id   AF-A0A9P1ARZ4-F1
#
_cell.length_a   1.000
_cell.length_b   1.000
_cell.length_c   1.000
_cell.angle_alpha   90.00
_cell.angle_beta   90.00
_cell.angle_gamma   90.00
#
_symmetry.space_group_name_H-M   'P 1'
#
loop_
_entity.id
_entity.type
_entity.pdbx_description
1 polymer ?
#
loop_
_entity_poly.entity_id
_entity_poly.type
_entity_poly.pdbx_seq_one_letter_code
_entity_poly.pdbx_strand_id
1 'polypeptide(L)'
;MADGRRNKKNHGRRKTEDGRRNSAQHWSGRGKGGKGLGKGGAKRHRKVLRDNIQGITKPAIRRLARRGGVKRISGLIYEETRGVLKVFLENVIRDAVTYCEHAKRKTVTAMDVVYALKRQGRTLYVISFLVCTAASATFTGPLTQDFQNWLTSENYTVYDFVRSDYGTKGSFGGFSNTTTKASKTPVIFLHGNSDSALETSVFATGWDNSVAYFVKQGYTTAELYATSWQDNSAAKAGTRTHNCKDLTRLRKFFEAVLAYTGAAKVSVVSHSMGVTLGRKLIHGGAVNASDGECNLGESISAKIDVFVAIAGANYGLCSCAGTLGLFSATCNKKNGFWPGDACGAYTSTYCGLSAVPCNGLSTYSHILMEINNSKKKEASYVFSLWSKADDLIGNGDIVWGRSTSLVPLSDGKIIYESLSHMQSKENTAADQYKLVTTKKI
;
A
#
# COMPACT_ATOMS: atom_id res chain seq x y z
N MET A 1 -16.39 16.90 -68.73
CA MET A 1 -16.74 18.31 -68.41
C MET A 1 -16.10 18.64 -67.07
N ALA A 2 -15.48 19.84 -66.92
CA ALA A 2 -14.63 20.28 -65.79
C ALA A 2 -13.45 19.32 -65.46
N ASP A 3 -12.19 19.51 -65.91
CA ASP A 3 -11.27 20.68 -65.96
C ASP A 3 -10.71 21.09 -64.57
N GLY A 4 -9.40 21.27 -64.33
CA GLY A 4 -8.17 21.13 -65.13
C GLY A 4 -6.94 20.89 -64.21
N ARG A 5 -5.84 20.22 -64.63
CA ARG A 5 -4.62 20.83 -65.24
C ARG A 5 -4.18 22.13 -64.51
N ARG A 6 -2.92 22.41 -64.12
CA ARG A 6 -1.52 22.08 -64.56
C ARG A 6 -0.58 22.93 -63.62
N ASN A 7 0.75 22.88 -63.54
CA ASN A 7 1.82 22.02 -64.06
C ASN A 7 3.10 22.20 -63.18
N LYS A 8 4.09 21.31 -63.30
CA LYS A 8 5.45 21.45 -62.69
C LYS A 8 6.31 22.49 -63.41
N LYS A 9 7.39 22.98 -62.77
CA LYS A 9 8.77 22.93 -63.34
C LYS A 9 9.90 23.23 -62.33
N ASN A 10 10.96 22.41 -62.40
CA ASN A 10 12.27 22.57 -61.73
C ASN A 10 13.22 23.52 -62.51
N HIS A 11 14.23 24.09 -61.82
CA HIS A 11 15.66 24.28 -62.22
C HIS A 11 16.49 24.80 -61.02
N GLY A 12 17.82 24.60 -60.88
CA GLY A 12 18.67 23.58 -61.52
C GLY A 12 20.20 23.90 -61.58
N ARG A 13 21.04 23.30 -60.69
CA ARG A 13 22.55 23.23 -60.74
C ARG A 13 23.29 24.58 -60.49
N ARG A 14 24.61 24.68 -60.15
CA ARG A 14 25.77 23.75 -59.92
C ARG A 14 26.92 24.46 -59.10
N LYS A 15 27.81 23.66 -58.47
CA LYS A 15 29.28 23.81 -58.10
C LYS A 15 29.99 25.21 -58.06
N THR A 16 31.00 25.51 -57.22
CA THR A 16 32.33 24.86 -56.93
C THR A 16 32.85 25.28 -55.50
N GLU A 17 33.60 24.49 -54.70
CA GLU A 17 35.09 24.27 -54.68
C GLU A 17 35.92 25.59 -54.76
N ASP A 18 36.78 26.02 -53.83
CA ASP A 18 38.01 25.40 -53.28
C ASP A 18 38.65 26.30 -52.17
N GLY A 19 39.78 25.92 -51.56
CA GLY A 19 40.81 26.88 -51.07
C GLY A 19 41.04 26.98 -49.55
N ARG A 20 42.29 26.72 -49.10
CA ARG A 20 42.73 26.74 -47.68
C ARG A 20 43.86 27.78 -47.44
N ARG A 21 43.90 28.28 -46.19
CA ARG A 21 45.06 28.83 -45.42
C ARG A 21 45.48 30.32 -45.55
N ASN A 22 45.57 30.93 -44.35
CA ASN A 22 46.70 31.65 -43.74
C ASN A 22 46.57 33.14 -43.37
N SER A 23 47.35 33.48 -42.34
CA SER A 23 47.66 34.79 -41.74
C SER A 23 46.69 35.33 -40.67
N ALA A 24 47.25 36.11 -39.75
CA ALA A 24 46.71 36.35 -38.41
C ALA A 24 46.52 37.83 -38.10
N GLN A 25 45.50 38.12 -37.29
CA GLN A 25 45.39 39.23 -36.34
C GLN A 25 45.89 40.64 -36.76
N HIS A 26 44.96 41.55 -37.06
CA HIS A 26 44.66 42.62 -36.09
C HIS A 26 43.30 43.34 -36.33
N TRP A 27 42.48 43.34 -35.28
CA TRP A 27 41.50 44.37 -34.84
C TRP A 27 40.61 45.09 -35.86
N SER A 28 39.29 44.91 -35.70
CA SER A 28 38.40 46.01 -35.25
C SER A 28 36.99 45.47 -34.93
N GLY A 29 36.38 45.97 -33.87
CA GLY A 29 35.07 45.49 -33.42
C GLY A 29 33.91 46.24 -34.08
N ARG A 30 32.89 45.51 -34.53
CA ARG A 30 31.48 45.95 -34.52
C ARG A 30 30.56 44.75 -34.69
N GLY A 31 29.47 44.73 -33.94
CA GLY A 31 28.73 43.48 -33.66
C GLY A 31 27.67 43.10 -34.70
N LYS A 32 27.17 41.87 -34.54
CA LYS A 32 25.77 41.49 -34.85
C LYS A 32 25.34 40.38 -33.88
N GLY A 33 24.90 40.79 -32.69
CA GLY A 33 24.19 39.89 -31.78
C GLY A 33 22.85 39.48 -32.40
N GLY A 34 22.67 38.19 -32.67
CA GLY A 34 21.56 37.69 -33.49
C GLY A 34 20.78 36.53 -32.85
N LYS A 35 19.69 36.86 -32.16
CA LYS A 35 18.56 35.97 -31.83
C LYS A 35 18.88 34.68 -31.03
N GLY A 36 19.37 34.84 -29.81
CA GLY A 36 18.98 33.93 -28.73
C GLY A 36 17.53 34.22 -28.33
N LEU A 37 16.57 33.36 -28.70
CA LEU A 37 15.17 33.46 -28.27
C LEU A 37 14.97 32.98 -26.82
N GLY A 38 15.67 33.63 -25.88
CA GLY A 38 15.39 33.49 -24.46
C GLY A 38 14.06 34.17 -24.13
N LYS A 39 12.98 33.39 -24.00
CA LYS A 39 11.70 33.89 -23.48
C LYS A 39 11.95 34.52 -22.11
N GLY A 40 11.60 35.80 -21.98
CA GLY A 40 11.99 36.63 -20.84
C GLY A 40 11.61 36.00 -19.50
N GLY A 41 12.55 36.04 -18.54
CA GLY A 41 12.31 35.55 -17.19
C GLY A 41 11.08 36.22 -16.59
N ALA A 42 10.13 35.42 -16.12
CA ALA A 42 8.93 35.92 -15.48
C ALA A 42 9.32 36.88 -14.35
N LYS A 43 8.83 38.13 -14.44
CA LYS A 43 9.11 39.22 -13.51
C LYS A 43 8.74 38.73 -12.10
N ARG A 44 9.73 38.38 -11.27
CA ARG A 44 9.47 37.94 -9.89
C ARG A 44 8.83 39.10 -9.14
N HIS A 45 7.51 39.05 -9.01
CA HIS A 45 6.78 39.95 -8.13
C HIS A 45 7.28 39.72 -6.71
N ARG A 46 8.13 40.62 -6.21
CA ARG A 46 8.40 40.74 -4.77
C ARG A 46 7.06 40.96 -4.10
N LYS A 47 6.56 39.93 -3.42
CA LYS A 47 5.24 39.95 -2.78
C LYS A 47 5.24 41.07 -1.74
N VAL A 48 4.44 42.12 -1.98
CA VAL A 48 4.19 43.14 -0.97
C VAL A 48 3.54 42.44 0.22
N LEU A 49 4.15 42.56 1.41
CA LEU A 49 3.58 42.05 2.65
C LEU A 49 2.37 42.90 3.04
N ARG A 50 1.22 42.57 2.43
CA ARG A 50 -0.09 42.88 3.02
C ARG A 50 -0.37 41.85 4.11
N ASP A 51 -1.07 42.27 5.15
CA ASP A 51 -1.54 41.38 6.21
C ASP A 51 -2.58 40.38 5.67
N ASN A 52 -2.07 39.24 5.18
CA ASN A 52 -2.86 38.15 4.58
C ASN A 52 -3.95 37.62 5.54
N ILE A 53 -3.82 37.89 6.84
CA ILE A 53 -4.80 37.51 7.86
C ILE A 53 -6.18 38.14 7.63
N GLN A 54 -6.26 39.33 7.03
CA GLN A 54 -7.54 39.95 6.64
C GLN A 54 -8.18 39.28 5.41
N GLY A 55 -7.41 38.47 4.66
CA GLY A 55 -7.93 37.56 3.64
C GLY A 55 -8.83 36.46 4.21
N ILE A 56 -8.74 36.17 5.51
CA ILE A 56 -9.74 35.37 6.23
C ILE A 56 -10.93 36.28 6.51
N THR A 57 -11.95 36.23 5.65
CA THR A 57 -13.06 37.20 5.69
C THR A 57 -14.10 36.88 6.76
N LYS A 58 -14.79 37.91 7.28
CA LYS A 58 -15.88 37.75 8.27
C LYS A 58 -16.96 36.72 7.85
N PRO A 59 -17.38 36.63 6.55
CA PRO A 59 -18.25 35.55 6.08
C PRO A 59 -17.66 34.14 6.20
N ALA A 60 -16.35 33.94 6.02
CA ALA A 60 -15.72 32.63 6.16
C ALA A 60 -15.76 32.12 7.61
N ILE A 61 -15.42 32.99 8.57
CA ILE A 61 -15.52 32.72 10.02
C ILE A 61 -16.98 32.38 10.39
N ARG A 62 -17.94 33.15 9.87
CA ARG A 62 -19.38 32.87 10.10
C ARG A 62 -19.84 31.53 9.52
N ARG A 63 -19.37 31.12 8.32
CA ARG A 63 -19.65 29.78 7.75
C ARG A 63 -19.04 28.64 8.57
N LEU A 64 -17.92 28.87 9.27
CA LEU A 64 -17.33 27.90 10.18
C LEU A 64 -18.16 27.79 11.47
N ALA A 65 -18.40 28.92 12.14
CA ALA A 65 -19.16 28.95 13.39
C ALA A 65 -20.59 28.39 13.25
N ARG A 66 -21.25 28.64 12.11
CA ARG A 66 -22.57 28.06 11.80
C ARG A 66 -22.55 26.52 11.69
N ARG A 67 -21.47 25.93 11.15
CA ARG A 67 -21.29 24.47 11.13
C ARG A 67 -21.03 23.88 12.52
N GLY A 68 -20.51 24.69 13.45
CA GLY A 68 -20.43 24.36 14.88
C GLY A 68 -21.68 24.74 15.69
N GLY A 69 -22.85 24.94 15.06
CA GLY A 69 -24.12 25.22 15.74
C GLY A 69 -24.29 26.63 16.33
N VAL A 70 -23.31 27.53 16.19
CA VAL A 70 -23.35 28.87 16.80
C VAL A 70 -24.43 29.73 16.14
N LYS A 71 -25.39 30.26 16.93
CA LYS A 71 -26.56 31.03 16.45
C LYS A 71 -26.30 32.56 16.33
N ARG A 72 -25.56 33.19 17.24
CA ARG A 72 -25.11 34.60 17.14
C ARG A 72 -23.60 34.72 17.46
N ILE A 73 -22.93 35.71 16.89
CA ILE A 73 -21.47 35.89 16.98
C ILE A 73 -21.19 37.37 17.30
N SER A 74 -20.41 37.65 18.35
CA SER A 74 -20.01 39.01 18.72
C SER A 74 -19.00 39.60 17.72
N GLY A 75 -18.98 40.94 17.58
CA GLY A 75 -18.11 41.66 16.66
C GLY A 75 -16.61 41.48 16.94
N LEU A 76 -16.22 41.24 18.19
CA LEU A 76 -14.81 41.05 18.59
C LEU A 76 -14.24 39.69 18.15
N ILE A 77 -15.09 38.67 18.02
CA ILE A 77 -14.69 37.29 17.69
C ILE A 77 -14.00 37.19 16.33
N TYR A 78 -14.27 38.10 15.39
CA TYR A 78 -13.64 38.08 14.06
C TYR A 78 -12.13 38.34 14.10
N GLU A 79 -11.67 39.27 14.94
CA GLU A 79 -10.23 39.53 15.09
C GLU A 79 -9.59 38.53 16.05
N GLU A 80 -10.29 38.11 17.11
CA GLU A 80 -9.83 37.05 18.03
C GLU A 80 -9.53 35.73 17.30
N THR A 81 -10.47 35.29 16.44
CA THR A 81 -10.29 34.08 15.61
C THR A 81 -9.05 34.19 14.71
N ARG A 82 -8.75 35.39 14.20
CA ARG A 82 -7.55 35.64 13.39
C ARG A 82 -6.27 35.62 14.23
N GLY A 83 -6.31 36.16 15.45
CA GLY A 83 -5.22 36.05 16.43
C GLY A 83 -4.86 34.59 16.71
N VAL A 84 -5.85 33.76 17.05
CA VAL A 84 -5.66 32.32 17.30
C VAL A 84 -5.05 31.61 16.08
N LEU A 85 -5.52 31.90 14.87
CA LEU A 85 -4.96 31.31 13.65
C LEU A 85 -3.52 31.74 13.37
N LYS A 86 -3.16 32.99 13.67
CA LYS A 86 -1.79 33.52 13.55
C LYS A 86 -0.85 32.81 14.55
N VAL A 87 -1.21 32.80 15.83
CA VAL A 87 -0.40 32.15 16.89
C VAL A 87 -0.22 30.66 16.62
N PHE A 88 -1.27 29.97 16.16
CA PHE A 88 -1.19 28.56 15.75
C PHE A 88 -0.15 28.35 14.63
N LEU A 89 -0.22 29.15 13.57
CA LEU A 89 0.71 29.04 12.44
C LEU A 89 2.16 29.36 12.85
N GLU A 90 2.37 30.38 13.68
CA GLU A 90 3.69 30.76 14.19
C GLU A 90 4.33 29.63 15.01
N ASN A 91 3.56 28.97 15.87
CA ASN A 91 4.05 27.84 16.67
C ASN A 91 4.40 26.62 15.78
N VAL A 92 3.54 26.27 14.82
CA VAL A 92 3.80 25.16 13.88
C VAL A 92 5.05 25.41 13.03
N ILE A 93 5.24 26.65 12.53
CA ILE A 93 6.44 26.99 11.75
C ILE A 93 7.70 26.92 12.62
N ARG A 94 7.67 27.44 13.85
CA ARG A 94 8.82 27.39 14.78
C ARG A 94 9.28 25.95 15.04
N ASP A 95 8.35 25.06 15.32
CA ASP A 95 8.65 23.64 15.55
C ASP A 95 9.14 22.94 14.27
N ALA A 96 8.54 23.22 13.10
CA ALA A 96 8.96 22.62 11.83
C ALA A 96 10.36 23.06 11.38
N VAL A 97 10.72 24.33 11.62
CA VAL A 97 12.09 24.83 11.40
C VAL A 97 13.07 24.14 12.35
N THR A 98 12.71 23.96 13.62
CA THR A 98 13.55 23.25 14.61
C THR A 98 13.87 21.82 14.16
N TYR A 99 12.89 21.07 13.63
CA TYR A 99 13.13 19.73 13.07
C TYR A 99 14.02 19.75 11.82
N CYS A 100 13.87 20.75 10.94
CA CYS A 100 14.70 20.91 9.76
C CYS A 100 16.17 21.22 10.12
N GLU A 101 16.39 22.10 11.09
CA GLU A 101 17.72 22.47 11.60
C GLU A 101 18.40 21.31 12.32
N HIS A 102 17.68 20.58 13.17
CA HIS A 102 18.20 19.38 13.83
C HIS A 102 18.65 18.30 12.82
N ALA A 103 17.90 18.14 11.73
CA ALA A 103 18.25 17.26 10.61
C ALA A 103 19.33 17.82 9.67
N LYS A 104 19.95 18.98 9.99
CA LYS A 104 20.95 19.69 9.18
C LYS A 104 20.52 20.00 7.73
N ARG A 105 19.20 20.13 7.50
CA ARG A 105 18.62 20.45 6.20
C ARG A 105 18.38 21.95 6.06
N LYS A 106 18.52 22.47 4.82
CA LYS A 106 18.21 23.87 4.47
C LYS A 106 16.77 24.08 3.97
N THR A 107 15.98 23.00 3.88
CA THR A 107 14.63 22.99 3.32
C THR A 107 13.69 22.23 4.25
N VAL A 108 12.69 22.93 4.77
CA VAL A 108 11.58 22.34 5.55
C VAL A 108 10.75 21.45 4.62
N THR A 109 10.51 20.22 5.04
CA THR A 109 9.74 19.20 4.31
C THR A 109 8.33 19.08 4.87
N ALA A 110 7.43 18.40 4.16
CA ALA A 110 6.09 18.08 4.67
C ALA A 110 6.15 17.30 5.99
N MET A 111 7.14 16.41 6.16
CA MET A 111 7.31 15.61 7.38
C MET A 111 7.67 16.47 8.60
N ASP A 112 8.48 17.51 8.44
CA ASP A 112 8.81 18.43 9.55
C ASP A 112 7.56 19.13 10.08
N VAL A 113 6.64 19.48 9.18
CA VAL A 113 5.33 20.07 9.51
C VAL A 113 4.42 19.03 10.18
N VAL A 114 4.38 17.79 9.69
CA VAL A 114 3.64 16.67 10.33
C VAL A 114 4.15 16.42 11.75
N TYR A 115 5.47 16.41 11.97
CA TYR A 115 6.07 16.20 13.28
C TYR A 115 5.83 17.38 14.24
N ALA A 116 5.94 18.63 13.76
CA ALA A 116 5.54 19.82 14.52
C ALA A 116 4.09 19.75 15.01
N LEU A 117 3.17 19.36 14.11
CA LEU A 117 1.75 19.21 14.42
C LEU A 117 1.48 18.04 15.38
N LYS A 118 2.16 16.90 15.20
CA LYS A 118 2.09 15.75 16.12
C LYS A 118 2.57 16.11 17.53
N ARG A 119 3.66 16.88 17.66
CA ARG A 119 4.17 17.39 18.95
C ARG A 119 3.18 18.31 19.66
N GLN A 120 2.35 19.05 18.91
CA GLN A 120 1.29 19.90 19.45
C GLN A 120 -0.04 19.15 19.68
N GLY A 121 -0.03 17.80 19.68
CA GLY A 121 -1.23 16.97 19.91
C GLY A 121 -2.24 17.00 18.76
N ARG A 122 -1.84 17.48 17.58
CA ARG A 122 -2.71 17.67 16.40
C ARG A 122 -2.22 16.84 15.23
N THR A 123 -2.34 15.52 15.33
CA THR A 123 -1.95 14.58 14.26
C THR A 123 -2.71 14.91 12.97
N LEU A 124 -1.99 15.40 11.97
CA LEU A 124 -2.52 15.72 10.66
C LEU A 124 -2.11 14.59 9.70
N TYR A 125 -3.09 13.87 9.18
CA TYR A 125 -2.89 12.79 8.19
C TYR A 125 -2.53 13.38 6.82
N VAL A 126 -1.33 13.93 6.70
CA VAL A 126 -0.81 14.48 5.44
C VAL A 126 -0.27 13.34 4.60
N ILE A 127 -0.90 13.10 3.45
CA ILE A 127 -0.40 12.19 2.42
C ILE A 127 0.98 12.69 2.01
N SER A 128 2.02 11.98 2.46
CA SER A 128 3.39 12.35 2.16
C SER A 128 3.73 11.87 0.76
N PHE A 129 3.59 12.79 -0.20
CA PHE A 129 4.02 12.62 -1.58
C PHE A 129 5.56 12.62 -1.67
N LEU A 130 6.19 11.65 -1.02
CA LEU A 130 7.60 11.34 -1.18
C LEU A 130 7.71 10.39 -2.37
N VAL A 131 7.50 10.96 -3.56
CA VAL A 131 7.83 10.29 -4.83
C VAL A 131 9.34 10.16 -4.87
N CYS A 132 9.82 9.07 -4.28
CA CYS A 132 11.13 8.54 -4.59
C CYS A 132 11.06 8.13 -6.06
N THR A 133 11.74 8.86 -6.94
CA THR A 133 11.80 8.55 -8.38
C THR A 133 12.69 7.34 -8.65
N ALA A 134 12.38 6.21 -8.03
CA ALA A 134 12.48 4.95 -8.74
C ALA A 134 11.50 5.02 -9.91
N ALA A 135 11.91 4.59 -11.10
CA ALA A 135 10.97 4.39 -12.19
C ALA A 135 10.09 3.18 -11.82
N SER A 136 8.91 3.42 -11.23
CA SER A 136 7.94 2.37 -10.98
C SER A 136 7.60 1.73 -12.32
N ALA A 137 8.06 0.49 -12.52
CA ALA A 137 7.65 -0.32 -13.64
C ALA A 137 6.14 -0.49 -13.54
N THR A 138 5.39 0.12 -14.45
CA THR A 138 3.92 0.10 -14.41
C THR A 138 3.43 -1.28 -14.83
N PHE A 139 3.28 -2.18 -13.86
CA PHE A 139 2.67 -3.48 -14.13
C PHE A 139 1.19 -3.27 -14.47
N THR A 140 0.79 -3.88 -15.57
CA THR A 140 -0.60 -3.92 -16.02
C THR A 140 -1.03 -5.36 -16.03
N GLY A 141 -2.05 -5.66 -15.24
CA GLY A 141 -2.92 -6.79 -15.49
C GLY A 141 -4.03 -6.42 -16.50
N PRO A 142 -5.20 -7.07 -16.45
CA PRO A 142 -5.60 -8.10 -15.47
C PRO A 142 -4.82 -9.42 -15.66
N LEU A 143 -5.32 -10.53 -15.10
CA LEU A 143 -4.89 -11.88 -15.49
C LEU A 143 -4.76 -12.00 -17.02
N THR A 144 -3.76 -12.73 -17.52
CA THR A 144 -3.56 -12.84 -18.98
C THR A 144 -4.76 -13.47 -19.67
N GLN A 145 -4.96 -13.16 -20.97
CA GLN A 145 -6.09 -13.70 -21.73
C GLN A 145 -6.11 -15.23 -21.75
N ASP A 146 -4.93 -15.86 -21.78
CA ASP A 146 -4.79 -17.32 -21.69
C ASP A 146 -5.37 -17.86 -20.37
N PHE A 147 -5.00 -17.27 -19.23
CA PHE A 147 -5.55 -17.68 -17.94
C PHE A 147 -7.06 -17.36 -17.82
N GLN A 148 -7.53 -16.24 -18.38
CA GLN A 148 -8.97 -15.93 -18.43
C GLN A 148 -9.77 -16.95 -19.27
N ASN A 149 -9.21 -17.40 -20.39
CA ASN A 149 -9.82 -18.45 -21.22
C ASN A 149 -9.88 -19.78 -20.46
N TRP A 150 -8.79 -20.17 -19.79
CA TRP A 150 -8.75 -21.38 -18.95
C TRP A 150 -9.72 -21.32 -17.76
N LEU A 151 -9.81 -20.17 -17.07
CA LEU A 151 -10.79 -19.94 -16.01
C LEU A 151 -12.23 -20.06 -16.52
N THR A 152 -12.45 -19.80 -17.82
CA THR A 152 -13.75 -19.97 -18.47
C THR A 152 -14.04 -21.44 -18.78
N SER A 153 -13.07 -22.20 -19.31
CA SER A 153 -13.27 -23.64 -19.56
C SER A 153 -13.44 -24.45 -18.26
N GLU A 154 -12.75 -24.06 -17.19
CA GLU A 154 -12.80 -24.73 -15.89
C GLU A 154 -13.89 -24.18 -14.93
N ASN A 155 -14.85 -23.39 -15.44
CA ASN A 155 -16.01 -22.87 -14.69
C ASN A 155 -15.69 -21.99 -13.45
N TYR A 156 -14.56 -21.27 -13.45
CA TYR A 156 -14.18 -20.33 -12.39
C TYR A 156 -14.73 -18.90 -12.56
N THR A 157 -15.47 -18.62 -13.65
CA THR A 157 -16.00 -17.27 -13.96
C THR A 157 -16.82 -16.65 -12.84
N VAL A 158 -17.59 -17.46 -12.10
CA VAL A 158 -18.42 -17.04 -10.95
C VAL A 158 -17.62 -16.34 -9.84
N TYR A 159 -16.31 -16.58 -9.75
CA TYR A 159 -15.45 -16.00 -8.72
C TYR A 159 -14.85 -14.64 -9.09
N ASP A 160 -14.99 -14.17 -10.33
CA ASP A 160 -14.45 -12.89 -10.83
C ASP A 160 -13.02 -12.59 -10.33
N PHE A 161 -12.05 -13.44 -10.70
CA PHE A 161 -10.65 -13.19 -10.37
C PHE A 161 -10.03 -12.04 -11.17
N VAL A 162 -10.65 -11.65 -12.29
CA VAL A 162 -10.19 -10.60 -13.20
C VAL A 162 -10.28 -9.24 -12.52
N ARG A 163 -11.38 -8.95 -11.79
CA ARG A 163 -11.61 -7.67 -11.12
C ARG A 163 -11.52 -6.49 -12.08
N SER A 164 -12.33 -6.57 -13.13
CA SER A 164 -12.43 -5.56 -14.19
C SER A 164 -12.93 -4.20 -13.69
N ASP A 165 -13.54 -4.15 -12.49
CA ASP A 165 -13.88 -2.93 -11.76
C ASP A 165 -12.65 -2.07 -11.38
N TYR A 166 -11.45 -2.66 -11.38
CA TYR A 166 -10.16 -1.97 -11.25
C TYR A 166 -9.39 -1.84 -12.57
N GLY A 167 -10.03 -2.11 -13.72
CA GLY A 167 -9.38 -2.08 -15.03
C GLY A 167 -8.15 -3.00 -15.07
N THR A 168 -6.98 -2.45 -15.38
CA THR A 168 -5.71 -3.18 -15.46
C THR A 168 -5.01 -3.41 -14.12
N LYS A 169 -5.64 -3.06 -12.98
CA LYS A 169 -5.03 -3.13 -11.64
C LYS A 169 -5.71 -4.12 -10.68
N GLY A 170 -6.81 -4.76 -11.09
CA GLY A 170 -7.58 -5.68 -10.25
C GLY A 170 -6.95 -7.06 -10.04
N SER A 171 -6.04 -7.47 -10.91
CA SER A 171 -5.38 -8.77 -10.88
C SER A 171 -4.09 -8.77 -11.67
N PHE A 172 -3.27 -9.81 -11.53
CA PHE A 172 -2.00 -9.98 -12.25
C PHE A 172 -1.63 -11.47 -12.35
N GLY A 173 -0.95 -11.85 -13.42
CA GLY A 173 -0.40 -13.19 -13.62
C GLY A 173 -1.06 -14.00 -14.74
N GLY A 174 -0.35 -15.05 -15.17
CA GLY A 174 -0.78 -15.94 -16.25
C GLY A 174 0.26 -16.10 -17.36
N PHE A 175 0.07 -17.11 -18.19
CA PHE A 175 0.93 -17.38 -19.35
C PHE A 175 0.70 -16.36 -20.47
N SER A 176 1.71 -16.18 -21.30
CA SER A 176 1.69 -15.26 -22.45
C SER A 176 2.30 -15.94 -23.67
N ASN A 177 2.12 -15.34 -24.85
CA ASN A 177 2.65 -15.87 -26.11
C ASN A 177 4.18 -16.11 -26.08
N THR A 178 4.92 -15.43 -25.20
CA THR A 178 6.37 -15.62 -25.00
C THR A 178 6.72 -16.45 -23.77
N THR A 179 5.77 -16.67 -22.86
CA THR A 179 5.98 -17.37 -21.57
C THR A 179 4.84 -18.35 -21.34
N THR A 180 4.91 -19.51 -21.98
CA THR A 180 3.84 -20.51 -22.06
C THR A 180 3.84 -21.56 -20.92
N LYS A 181 4.77 -21.46 -19.98
CA LYS A 181 4.85 -22.31 -18.78
C LYS A 181 5.61 -21.62 -17.65
N ALA A 182 5.32 -22.01 -16.40
CA ALA A 182 6.15 -21.66 -15.25
C ALA A 182 7.49 -22.41 -15.30
N SER A 183 8.60 -21.74 -14.94
CA SER A 183 9.93 -22.35 -14.76
C SER A 183 10.35 -22.47 -13.29
N LYS A 184 9.68 -21.72 -12.40
CA LYS A 184 9.88 -21.66 -10.95
C LYS A 184 8.58 -21.97 -10.24
N THR A 185 8.65 -22.30 -8.95
CA THR A 185 7.48 -22.38 -8.06
C THR A 185 6.69 -21.06 -8.14
N PRO A 186 5.41 -21.07 -8.56
CA PRO A 186 4.62 -19.84 -8.65
C PRO A 186 4.41 -19.19 -7.28
N VAL A 187 4.28 -17.87 -7.28
CA VAL A 187 4.08 -17.05 -6.08
C VAL A 187 2.73 -16.37 -6.15
N ILE A 188 1.89 -16.59 -5.14
CA ILE A 188 0.61 -15.93 -4.96
C ILE A 188 0.78 -14.79 -3.95
N PHE A 189 0.46 -13.57 -4.37
CA PHE A 189 0.46 -12.39 -3.53
C PHE A 189 -0.95 -12.11 -2.98
N LEU A 190 -1.09 -11.99 -1.66
CA LEU A 190 -2.36 -11.80 -0.97
C LEU A 190 -2.37 -10.53 -0.11
N HIS A 191 -3.00 -9.49 -0.64
CA HIS A 191 -2.97 -8.13 -0.08
C HIS A 191 -3.80 -7.95 1.21
N GLY A 192 -3.51 -6.85 1.91
CA GLY A 192 -4.18 -6.45 3.15
C GLY A 192 -5.57 -5.85 3.01
N ASN A 193 -6.19 -5.52 4.15
CA ASN A 193 -7.49 -4.86 4.21
C ASN A 193 -7.40 -3.46 3.58
N SER A 194 -8.30 -3.13 2.64
CA SER A 194 -8.30 -1.87 1.86
C SER A 194 -7.18 -1.71 0.82
N ASP A 195 -6.44 -2.77 0.50
CA ASP A 195 -5.41 -2.76 -0.56
C ASP A 195 -5.95 -3.42 -1.86
N SER A 196 -5.12 -3.58 -2.88
CA SER A 196 -5.47 -4.23 -4.17
C SER A 196 -4.36 -5.17 -4.66
N ALA A 197 -4.58 -5.88 -5.78
CA ALA A 197 -3.57 -6.74 -6.40
C ALA A 197 -2.37 -5.92 -6.92
N LEU A 198 -2.65 -4.85 -7.64
CA LEU A 198 -1.66 -3.87 -8.12
C LEU A 198 -2.04 -2.46 -7.62
N GLU A 199 -1.12 -1.51 -7.75
CA GLU A 199 -1.31 -0.12 -7.29
C GLU A 199 -2.53 0.53 -7.95
N THR A 200 -3.49 0.93 -7.12
CA THR A 200 -4.67 1.71 -7.51
C THR A 200 -4.68 3.11 -6.89
N SER A 201 -3.96 3.31 -5.78
CA SER A 201 -3.71 4.62 -5.18
C SER A 201 -2.56 4.56 -4.17
N VAL A 202 -2.13 5.72 -3.67
CA VAL A 202 -1.16 5.85 -2.55
C VAL A 202 -1.60 5.17 -1.23
N PHE A 203 -2.86 4.72 -1.12
CA PHE A 203 -3.38 3.97 0.01
C PHE A 203 -3.62 2.48 -0.30
N ALA A 204 -3.61 2.11 -1.57
CA ALA A 204 -3.84 0.77 -2.09
C ALA A 204 -2.74 0.48 -3.11
N THR A 205 -1.55 0.25 -2.58
CA THR A 205 -0.28 0.23 -3.29
C THR A 205 0.02 -1.13 -3.95
N GLY A 206 -0.77 -2.16 -3.64
CA GLY A 206 -0.68 -3.48 -4.24
C GLY A 206 0.71 -4.12 -4.17
N TRP A 207 1.03 -4.94 -5.15
CA TRP A 207 2.27 -5.72 -5.14
C TRP A 207 3.32 -5.26 -6.17
N ASP A 208 3.14 -4.10 -6.83
CA ASP A 208 4.01 -3.60 -7.91
C ASP A 208 5.50 -3.58 -7.52
N ASN A 209 5.86 -3.17 -6.29
CA ASN A 209 7.26 -3.20 -5.82
C ASN A 209 7.82 -4.63 -5.65
N SER A 210 6.98 -5.56 -5.20
CA SER A 210 7.37 -6.97 -5.03
C SER A 210 7.47 -7.66 -6.38
N VAL A 211 6.51 -7.45 -7.27
CA VAL A 211 6.53 -7.90 -8.66
C VAL A 211 7.75 -7.33 -9.40
N ALA A 212 8.05 -6.03 -9.26
CA ALA A 212 9.27 -5.40 -9.80
C ALA A 212 10.54 -6.14 -9.36
N TYR A 213 10.65 -6.42 -8.05
CA TYR A 213 11.83 -7.10 -7.52
C TYR A 213 11.94 -8.53 -8.06
N PHE A 214 10.86 -9.31 -8.00
CA PHE A 214 10.88 -10.70 -8.49
C PHE A 214 11.17 -10.77 -10.00
N VAL A 215 10.57 -9.88 -10.82
CA VAL A 215 10.85 -9.79 -12.26
C VAL A 215 12.31 -9.41 -12.54
N LYS A 216 12.89 -8.47 -11.76
CA LYS A 216 14.32 -8.15 -11.84
C LYS A 216 15.22 -9.36 -11.51
N GLN A 217 14.73 -10.30 -10.70
CA GLN A 217 15.40 -11.58 -10.40
C GLN A 217 14.98 -12.73 -11.34
N GLY A 218 14.39 -12.42 -12.51
CA GLY A 218 14.08 -13.38 -13.55
C GLY A 218 12.78 -14.17 -13.36
N TYR A 219 11.88 -13.78 -12.46
CA TYR A 219 10.50 -14.25 -12.49
C TYR A 219 9.71 -13.62 -13.64
N THR A 220 8.63 -14.28 -14.03
CA THR A 220 7.76 -13.88 -15.15
C THR A 220 6.28 -13.84 -14.74
N THR A 221 5.40 -13.37 -15.63
CA THR A 221 3.93 -13.38 -15.38
C THR A 221 3.39 -14.81 -15.18
N ALA A 222 4.06 -15.81 -15.75
CA ALA A 222 3.75 -17.23 -15.57
C ALA A 222 4.01 -17.76 -14.16
N GLU A 223 4.61 -16.95 -13.28
CA GLU A 223 5.12 -17.37 -11.97
C GLU A 223 4.68 -16.43 -10.84
N LEU A 224 3.97 -15.33 -11.14
CA LEU A 224 3.60 -14.28 -10.19
C LEU A 224 2.10 -13.96 -10.34
N TYR A 225 1.32 -14.19 -9.29
CA TYR A 225 -0.15 -14.17 -9.34
C TYR A 225 -0.75 -13.31 -8.22
N ALA A 226 -1.76 -12.51 -8.55
CA ALA A 226 -2.52 -11.71 -7.58
C ALA A 226 -3.97 -11.48 -8.07
N THR A 227 -4.93 -11.40 -7.14
CA THR A 227 -6.30 -10.91 -7.40
C THR A 227 -6.78 -10.07 -6.23
N SER A 228 -7.48 -8.95 -6.52
CA SER A 228 -8.04 -8.09 -5.49
C SER A 228 -9.23 -8.78 -4.80
N TRP A 229 -9.37 -8.67 -3.48
CA TRP A 229 -10.56 -9.10 -2.72
C TRP A 229 -11.24 -7.90 -2.05
N GLN A 230 -12.58 -7.91 -2.04
CA GLN A 230 -13.42 -6.73 -1.75
C GLN A 230 -13.02 -5.45 -2.50
N ASP A 231 -13.55 -4.30 -2.09
CA ASP A 231 -13.03 -3.00 -2.49
C ASP A 231 -11.85 -2.53 -1.61
N ASN A 232 -11.07 -1.60 -2.15
CA ASN A 232 -9.88 -0.97 -1.58
C ASN A 232 -10.19 0.30 -0.73
N SER A 233 -11.44 0.52 -0.31
CA SER A 233 -11.80 1.73 0.43
C SER A 233 -11.35 1.67 1.89
N ALA A 234 -10.39 2.51 2.28
CA ALA A 234 -9.97 2.66 3.68
C ALA A 234 -11.15 2.98 4.63
N ALA A 235 -12.16 3.72 4.15
CA ALA A 235 -13.35 4.06 4.94
C ALA A 235 -14.22 2.84 5.31
N LYS A 236 -14.09 1.72 4.58
CA LYS A 236 -14.77 0.46 4.87
C LYS A 236 -13.88 -0.57 5.58
N ALA A 237 -12.64 -0.23 5.96
CA ALA A 237 -11.73 -1.16 6.65
C ALA A 237 -12.40 -1.84 7.85
N GLY A 238 -13.14 -1.07 8.65
CA GLY A 238 -13.86 -1.54 9.83
C GLY A 238 -15.05 -2.48 9.56
N THR A 239 -15.52 -2.62 8.31
CA THR A 239 -16.64 -3.51 7.96
C THR A 239 -16.18 -4.87 7.42
N ARG A 240 -14.91 -5.04 7.07
CA ARG A 240 -14.40 -6.29 6.46
C ARG A 240 -14.09 -7.35 7.51
N THR A 241 -14.50 -8.59 7.26
CA THR A 241 -14.31 -9.74 8.15
C THR A 241 -13.82 -10.95 7.35
N HIS A 242 -13.36 -12.00 8.04
CA HIS A 242 -13.03 -13.28 7.39
C HIS A 242 -14.33 -14.02 7.04
N ASN A 243 -15.01 -13.54 6.01
CA ASN A 243 -16.34 -14.00 5.60
C ASN A 243 -16.29 -15.14 4.58
N CYS A 244 -17.39 -15.87 4.46
CA CYS A 244 -17.47 -17.05 3.61
C CYS A 244 -17.32 -16.73 2.12
N LYS A 245 -17.89 -15.62 1.64
CA LYS A 245 -17.76 -15.18 0.25
C LYS A 245 -16.29 -14.97 -0.15
N ASP A 246 -15.54 -14.17 0.62
CA ASP A 246 -14.15 -13.84 0.30
C ASP A 246 -13.20 -15.02 0.53
N LEU A 247 -13.39 -15.79 1.61
CA LEU A 247 -12.58 -16.98 1.87
C LEU A 247 -12.78 -18.05 0.78
N THR A 248 -14.02 -18.32 0.37
CA THR A 248 -14.29 -19.29 -0.70
C THR A 248 -13.70 -18.82 -2.02
N ARG A 249 -13.89 -17.54 -2.38
CA ARG A 249 -13.31 -16.93 -3.59
C ARG A 249 -11.78 -17.05 -3.59
N LEU A 250 -11.11 -16.61 -2.54
CA LEU A 250 -9.64 -16.64 -2.47
C LEU A 250 -9.09 -18.07 -2.43
N ARG A 251 -9.78 -19.01 -1.76
CA ARG A 251 -9.40 -20.43 -1.77
C ARG A 251 -9.44 -20.99 -3.21
N LYS A 252 -10.49 -20.65 -3.95
CA LYS A 252 -10.65 -21.04 -5.35
C LYS A 252 -9.60 -20.41 -6.27
N PHE A 253 -9.10 -19.21 -5.96
CA PHE A 253 -7.96 -18.63 -6.67
C PHE A 253 -6.67 -19.43 -6.46
N PHE A 254 -6.39 -19.90 -5.23
CA PHE A 254 -5.22 -20.73 -4.94
C PHE A 254 -5.29 -22.08 -5.69
N GLU A 255 -6.46 -22.71 -5.69
CA GLU A 255 -6.72 -23.96 -6.42
C GLU A 255 -6.60 -23.76 -7.95
N ALA A 256 -7.14 -22.65 -8.47
CA ALA A 256 -7.01 -22.29 -9.89
C ALA A 256 -5.55 -22.07 -10.31
N VAL A 257 -4.74 -21.34 -9.53
CA VAL A 257 -3.31 -21.13 -9.86
C VAL A 257 -2.53 -22.45 -9.83
N LEU A 258 -2.77 -23.32 -8.83
CA LEU A 258 -2.15 -24.66 -8.77
C LEU A 258 -2.50 -25.52 -10.00
N ALA A 259 -3.79 -25.56 -10.38
CA ALA A 259 -4.26 -26.37 -11.50
C ALA A 259 -3.79 -25.81 -12.85
N TYR A 260 -3.93 -24.50 -13.09
CA TYR A 260 -3.52 -23.83 -14.33
C TYR A 260 -2.01 -23.92 -14.59
N THR A 261 -1.19 -23.77 -13.54
CA THR A 261 0.27 -23.86 -13.68
C THR A 261 0.81 -25.29 -13.76
N GLY A 262 0.01 -26.28 -13.36
CA GLY A 262 0.45 -27.66 -13.15
C GLY A 262 1.51 -27.82 -12.05
N ALA A 263 1.76 -26.77 -11.24
CA ALA A 263 2.84 -26.76 -10.26
C ALA A 263 2.52 -27.66 -9.06
N ALA A 264 3.49 -28.46 -8.62
CA ALA A 264 3.32 -29.35 -7.47
C ALA A 264 3.05 -28.59 -6.16
N LYS A 265 3.57 -27.36 -6.05
CA LYS A 265 3.34 -26.41 -4.96
C LYS A 265 3.33 -24.98 -5.47
N VAL A 266 2.81 -24.05 -4.66
CA VAL A 266 2.99 -22.60 -4.79
C VAL A 266 3.65 -22.03 -3.53
N SER A 267 4.25 -20.85 -3.65
CA SER A 267 4.59 -20.01 -2.49
C SER A 267 3.57 -18.89 -2.33
N VAL A 268 3.41 -18.37 -1.12
CA VAL A 268 2.45 -17.32 -0.80
C VAL A 268 3.17 -16.20 -0.06
N VAL A 269 3.01 -14.96 -0.53
CA VAL A 269 3.46 -13.76 0.17
C VAL A 269 2.21 -12.96 0.53
N SER A 270 2.01 -12.71 1.83
CA SER A 270 0.76 -12.18 2.36
C SER A 270 1.02 -11.03 3.32
N HIS A 271 0.13 -10.04 3.31
CA HIS A 271 0.27 -8.83 4.13
C HIS A 271 -1.00 -8.51 4.91
N SER A 272 -0.85 -8.04 6.17
CA SER A 272 -1.96 -7.56 7.00
C SER A 272 -3.06 -8.62 7.16
N MET A 273 -4.33 -8.25 7.01
CA MET A 273 -5.46 -9.20 6.97
C MET A 273 -5.33 -10.29 5.90
N GLY A 274 -4.55 -10.06 4.83
CA GLY A 274 -4.20 -11.07 3.84
C GLY A 274 -3.44 -12.25 4.44
N VAL A 275 -2.68 -12.06 5.52
CA VAL A 275 -2.05 -13.14 6.28
C VAL A 275 -3.11 -14.06 6.88
N THR A 276 -4.00 -13.53 7.73
CA THR A 276 -4.96 -14.35 8.47
C THR A 276 -6.05 -14.93 7.57
N LEU A 277 -6.41 -14.24 6.49
CA LEU A 277 -7.14 -14.84 5.35
C LEU A 277 -6.36 -16.03 4.81
N GLY A 278 -5.14 -15.82 4.29
CA GLY A 278 -4.29 -16.84 3.67
C GLY A 278 -4.10 -18.09 4.53
N ARG A 279 -3.84 -17.91 5.83
CA ARG A 279 -3.76 -19.01 6.80
C ARG A 279 -5.05 -19.82 6.83
N LYS A 280 -6.24 -19.19 6.90
CA LYS A 280 -7.51 -19.91 6.88
C LYS A 280 -7.77 -20.62 5.54
N LEU A 281 -7.41 -20.02 4.40
CA LEU A 281 -7.49 -20.69 3.08
C LEU A 281 -6.68 -21.99 3.07
N ILE A 282 -5.49 -21.94 3.66
CA ILE A 282 -4.52 -23.03 3.66
C ILE A 282 -4.90 -24.15 4.63
N HIS A 283 -5.37 -23.80 5.84
CA HIS A 283 -5.88 -24.78 6.81
C HIS A 283 -7.18 -25.42 6.34
N GLY A 284 -8.01 -24.69 5.60
CA GLY A 284 -9.29 -25.16 5.10
C GLY A 284 -10.34 -25.30 6.22
N GLY A 285 -11.18 -26.32 6.11
CA GLY A 285 -12.22 -26.68 7.06
C GLY A 285 -13.45 -25.77 7.01
N ALA A 286 -14.38 -26.01 7.94
CA ALA A 286 -15.58 -25.21 8.12
C ALA A 286 -15.23 -23.76 8.50
N VAL A 287 -16.07 -22.83 8.07
CA VAL A 287 -16.06 -21.41 8.44
C VAL A 287 -17.46 -21.08 8.89
N ASN A 288 -17.59 -20.55 10.10
CA ASN A 288 -18.84 -19.97 10.57
C ASN A 288 -18.66 -18.45 10.64
N ALA A 289 -19.26 -17.72 9.70
CA ALA A 289 -19.02 -16.31 9.46
C ALA A 289 -20.28 -15.46 9.71
N SER A 290 -20.20 -14.16 9.43
CA SER A 290 -21.33 -13.23 9.50
C SER A 290 -22.30 -13.34 8.31
N ASP A 291 -21.83 -13.88 7.19
CA ASP A 291 -22.55 -14.07 5.93
C ASP A 291 -23.06 -15.52 5.71
N GLY A 292 -22.88 -16.39 6.71
CA GLY A 292 -23.34 -17.79 6.69
C GLY A 292 -22.25 -18.78 7.10
N GLU A 293 -22.47 -20.04 6.74
CA GLU A 293 -21.53 -21.14 6.93
C GLU A 293 -21.05 -21.67 5.57
N CYS A 294 -19.78 -22.05 5.50
CA CYS A 294 -19.18 -22.63 4.30
C CYS A 294 -18.03 -23.57 4.70
N ASN A 295 -17.55 -24.38 3.76
CA ASN A 295 -16.42 -25.27 3.96
C ASN A 295 -15.37 -25.01 2.88
N LEU A 296 -14.14 -24.71 3.29
CA LEU A 296 -13.01 -24.45 2.38
C LEU A 296 -12.31 -25.73 1.90
N GLY A 297 -12.86 -26.90 2.24
CA GLY A 297 -12.29 -28.22 1.91
C GLY A 297 -11.12 -28.60 2.82
N GLU A 298 -10.36 -29.61 2.45
CA GLU A 298 -9.19 -30.04 3.21
C GLU A 298 -8.05 -29.00 3.18
N SER A 299 -7.09 -29.17 4.09
CA SER A 299 -5.91 -28.31 4.12
C SER A 299 -5.03 -28.52 2.88
N ILE A 300 -4.65 -27.42 2.24
CA ILE A 300 -3.69 -27.40 1.12
C ILE A 300 -2.25 -27.10 1.57
N SER A 301 -1.94 -27.19 2.86
CA SER A 301 -0.59 -26.96 3.41
C SER A 301 0.50 -27.78 2.70
N ALA A 302 0.20 -29.03 2.33
CA ALA A 302 1.10 -29.88 1.53
C ALA A 302 1.39 -29.33 0.11
N LYS A 303 0.55 -28.43 -0.40
CA LYS A 303 0.70 -27.71 -1.68
C LYS A 303 1.35 -26.33 -1.52
N ILE A 304 1.71 -25.91 -0.31
CA ILE A 304 2.42 -24.64 -0.08
C ILE A 304 3.89 -24.92 0.25
N ASP A 305 4.79 -24.36 -0.54
CA ASP A 305 6.23 -24.47 -0.34
C ASP A 305 6.70 -23.48 0.72
N VAL A 306 6.47 -22.17 0.50
CA VAL A 306 6.79 -21.10 1.44
C VAL A 306 5.56 -20.23 1.73
N PHE A 307 5.31 -19.91 3.00
CA PHE A 307 4.33 -18.90 3.42
C PHE A 307 5.05 -17.74 4.13
N VAL A 308 5.08 -16.57 3.49
CA VAL A 308 5.63 -15.33 4.05
C VAL A 308 4.47 -14.50 4.57
N ALA A 309 4.47 -14.25 5.89
CA ALA A 309 3.47 -13.48 6.60
C ALA A 309 4.03 -12.11 7.01
N ILE A 310 3.49 -11.02 6.47
CA ILE A 310 3.95 -9.66 6.74
C ILE A 310 2.89 -8.90 7.54
N ALA A 311 3.23 -8.45 8.75
CA ALA A 311 2.39 -7.61 9.61
C ALA A 311 0.94 -8.12 9.80
N GLY A 312 0.76 -9.43 10.00
CA GLY A 312 -0.56 -10.06 10.04
C GLY A 312 -1.07 -10.33 11.46
N ALA A 313 -2.21 -9.77 11.86
CA ALA A 313 -2.72 -9.81 13.23
C ALA A 313 -3.26 -11.19 13.69
N ASN A 314 -2.38 -12.19 13.85
CA ASN A 314 -2.72 -13.59 14.16
C ASN A 314 -3.35 -13.79 15.55
N TYR A 315 -3.19 -12.82 16.45
CA TYR A 315 -3.77 -12.83 17.79
C TYR A 315 -4.74 -11.65 18.03
N GLY A 316 -5.21 -11.03 16.94
CA GLY A 316 -6.08 -9.86 16.97
C GLY A 316 -5.31 -8.54 17.06
N LEU A 317 -6.04 -7.45 17.29
CA LEU A 317 -5.54 -6.07 17.34
C LEU A 317 -6.01 -5.39 18.63
N CYS A 318 -5.14 -4.69 19.36
CA CYS A 318 -5.56 -4.02 20.60
C CYS A 318 -6.59 -2.90 20.40
N SER A 319 -6.66 -2.30 19.20
CA SER A 319 -7.74 -1.39 18.79
C SER A 319 -9.11 -2.05 18.75
N CYS A 320 -9.17 -3.39 18.65
CA CYS A 320 -10.38 -4.20 18.68
C CYS A 320 -10.76 -4.69 20.10
N ALA A 321 -10.04 -4.31 21.16
CA ALA A 321 -10.34 -4.71 22.53
C ALA A 321 -11.34 -3.78 23.22
N GLY A 322 -12.28 -4.33 23.98
CA GLY A 322 -13.27 -3.56 24.75
C GLY A 322 -14.23 -2.74 23.86
N THR A 323 -14.75 -1.64 24.41
CA THR A 323 -15.84 -0.85 23.81
C THR A 323 -15.53 -0.31 22.42
N LEU A 324 -14.26 -0.04 22.09
CA LEU A 324 -13.85 0.44 20.76
C LEU A 324 -14.10 -0.62 19.67
N GLY A 325 -13.92 -1.90 19.97
CA GLY A 325 -14.14 -3.00 19.04
C GLY A 325 -15.62 -3.26 18.71
N LEU A 326 -16.55 -2.84 19.58
CA LEU A 326 -17.99 -3.14 19.43
C LEU A 326 -18.63 -2.51 18.19
N PHE A 327 -18.09 -1.38 17.72
CA PHE A 327 -18.65 -0.61 16.60
C PHE A 327 -18.10 -1.02 15.22
N SER A 328 -17.20 -2.01 15.16
CA SER A 328 -16.50 -2.39 13.94
C SER A 328 -16.64 -3.89 13.70
N ALA A 329 -17.27 -4.29 12.59
CA ALA A 329 -17.40 -5.70 12.23
C ALA A 329 -16.03 -6.39 12.12
N THR A 330 -14.99 -5.71 11.65
CA THR A 330 -13.61 -6.23 11.61
C THR A 330 -13.08 -6.64 12.98
N CYS A 331 -13.63 -6.11 14.08
CA CYS A 331 -13.25 -6.39 15.45
C CYS A 331 -14.17 -7.41 16.16
N ASN A 332 -15.03 -8.15 15.44
CA ASN A 332 -15.97 -9.08 16.07
C ASN A 332 -15.30 -10.37 16.60
N LYS A 333 -15.97 -11.02 17.57
CA LYS A 333 -15.48 -12.21 18.29
C LYS A 333 -15.56 -13.54 17.50
N LYS A 334 -16.27 -13.57 16.37
CA LYS A 334 -16.50 -14.76 15.54
C LYS A 334 -15.42 -14.87 14.45
N ASN A 335 -15.39 -13.89 13.54
CA ASN A 335 -14.52 -13.88 12.36
C ASN A 335 -13.76 -12.54 12.14
N GLY A 336 -13.60 -11.75 13.19
CA GLY A 336 -12.80 -10.51 13.20
C GLY A 336 -11.44 -10.65 13.91
N PHE A 337 -10.87 -9.52 14.32
CA PHE A 337 -9.58 -9.36 15.01
C PHE A 337 -9.73 -9.03 16.50
N TRP A 338 -10.84 -9.42 17.13
CA TRP A 338 -10.99 -9.31 18.58
C TRP A 338 -9.85 -10.06 19.30
N PRO A 339 -9.02 -9.40 20.13
CA PRO A 339 -7.88 -10.04 20.78
C PRO A 339 -8.21 -10.61 22.17
N GLY A 340 -9.45 -10.45 22.65
CA GLY A 340 -9.80 -10.58 24.07
C GLY A 340 -10.03 -9.21 24.70
N ASP A 341 -10.97 -9.11 25.64
CA ASP A 341 -11.26 -7.85 26.36
C ASP A 341 -10.44 -7.69 27.66
N ALA A 342 -9.95 -8.81 28.18
CA ALA A 342 -9.13 -8.88 29.38
C ALA A 342 -8.21 -10.12 29.36
N CYS A 343 -7.20 -10.09 30.22
CA CYS A 343 -6.29 -11.19 30.50
C CYS A 343 -6.04 -11.25 32.01
N GLY A 344 -6.73 -12.16 32.70
CA GLY A 344 -6.78 -12.15 34.16
C GLY A 344 -7.30 -10.81 34.69
N ALA A 345 -6.54 -10.16 35.57
CA ALA A 345 -6.87 -8.82 36.10
C ALA A 345 -6.59 -7.66 35.12
N TYR A 346 -5.90 -7.90 34.01
CA TYR A 346 -5.51 -6.85 33.06
C TYR A 346 -6.63 -6.58 32.05
N THR A 347 -7.16 -5.36 32.02
CA THR A 347 -8.19 -4.92 31.07
C THR A 347 -7.60 -4.45 29.74
N SER A 348 -8.44 -4.18 28.74
CA SER A 348 -8.05 -3.78 27.37
C SER A 348 -6.99 -2.67 27.28
N THR A 349 -6.91 -1.76 28.26
CA THR A 349 -5.87 -0.72 28.36
C THR A 349 -4.45 -1.31 28.39
N TYR A 350 -4.27 -2.52 28.91
CA TYR A 350 -2.99 -3.21 29.05
C TYR A 350 -2.65 -4.10 27.83
N CYS A 351 -3.54 -4.20 26.84
CA CYS A 351 -3.37 -5.11 25.70
C CYS A 351 -2.02 -4.90 24.97
N GLY A 352 -1.56 -3.66 24.82
CA GLY A 352 -0.34 -3.33 24.09
C GLY A 352 0.98 -3.55 24.85
N LEU A 353 0.97 -4.14 26.05
CA LEU A 353 2.14 -4.17 26.94
C LEU A 353 2.84 -5.53 26.93
N SER A 354 4.17 -5.52 26.71
CA SER A 354 5.00 -6.73 26.62
C SER A 354 5.08 -7.52 27.92
N ALA A 355 4.87 -6.87 29.07
CA ALA A 355 5.01 -7.47 30.39
C ALA A 355 3.78 -8.29 30.84
N VAL A 356 2.71 -8.37 30.05
CA VAL A 356 1.44 -9.00 30.48
C VAL A 356 1.47 -10.51 30.22
N PRO A 357 1.41 -11.37 31.26
CA PRO A 357 1.55 -12.81 31.12
C PRO A 357 0.23 -13.48 30.72
N CYS A 358 -0.07 -13.54 29.42
CA CYS A 358 -1.33 -14.11 28.90
C CYS A 358 -1.21 -15.51 28.30
N ASN A 359 -0.15 -16.23 28.65
CA ASN A 359 0.08 -17.62 28.21
C ASN A 359 -1.07 -18.52 28.68
N GLY A 360 -1.93 -18.93 27.74
CA GLY A 360 -3.06 -19.83 27.97
C GLY A 360 -4.38 -19.18 28.45
N LEU A 361 -4.42 -17.88 28.77
CA LEU A 361 -5.60 -17.25 29.39
C LEU A 361 -6.42 -16.33 28.47
N SER A 362 -5.82 -15.75 27.42
CA SER A 362 -6.53 -14.85 26.51
C SER A 362 -7.34 -15.65 25.47
N THR A 363 -8.67 -15.64 25.56
CA THR A 363 -9.52 -15.96 24.40
C THR A 363 -9.53 -14.77 23.43
N TYR A 364 -9.49 -15.07 22.14
CA TYR A 364 -9.54 -14.10 21.05
C TYR A 364 -10.53 -14.63 19.99
N SER A 365 -10.66 -14.00 18.82
CA SER A 365 -11.73 -14.36 17.89
C SER A 365 -11.70 -15.83 17.47
N HIS A 366 -12.87 -16.45 17.35
CA HIS A 366 -13.01 -17.90 17.13
C HIS A 366 -12.18 -18.37 15.93
N ILE A 367 -12.26 -17.67 14.79
CA ILE A 367 -11.51 -18.05 13.58
C ILE A 367 -9.99 -18.03 13.81
N LEU A 368 -9.46 -17.05 14.55
CA LEU A 368 -8.02 -16.97 14.84
C LEU A 368 -7.60 -18.04 15.85
N MET A 369 -8.44 -18.33 16.85
CA MET A 369 -8.20 -19.43 17.80
C MET A 369 -8.16 -20.78 17.08
N GLU A 370 -9.11 -21.03 16.19
CA GLU A 370 -9.20 -22.26 15.39
C GLU A 370 -7.93 -22.48 14.54
N ILE A 371 -7.50 -21.45 13.79
CA ILE A 371 -6.29 -21.49 12.96
C ILE A 371 -5.03 -21.74 13.83
N ASN A 372 -4.90 -21.02 14.95
CA ASN A 372 -3.72 -21.12 15.82
C ASN A 372 -3.67 -22.46 16.61
N ASN A 373 -4.82 -23.04 16.95
CA ASN A 373 -4.90 -24.30 17.70
C ASN A 373 -4.82 -25.55 16.82
N SER A 374 -4.81 -25.39 15.49
CA SER A 374 -4.73 -26.49 14.50
C SER A 374 -3.50 -27.41 14.64
N LYS A 375 -2.42 -26.92 15.28
CA LYS A 375 -1.09 -27.57 15.39
C LYS A 375 -0.45 -27.96 14.04
N LYS A 376 -0.95 -27.43 12.93
CA LYS A 376 -0.42 -27.65 11.58
C LYS A 376 0.31 -26.40 11.10
N LYS A 377 1.38 -26.57 10.32
CA LYS A 377 1.99 -25.47 9.57
C LYS A 377 1.19 -25.15 8.32
N GLU A 378 1.20 -23.90 7.91
CA GLU A 378 0.61 -23.46 6.65
C GLU A 378 1.42 -23.91 5.42
N ALA A 379 2.73 -24.09 5.56
CA ALA A 379 3.61 -24.43 4.46
C ALA A 379 4.76 -25.33 4.90
N SER A 380 5.56 -25.73 3.92
CA SER A 380 6.81 -26.45 4.19
C SER A 380 7.80 -25.55 4.94
N TYR A 381 7.78 -24.24 4.68
CA TYR A 381 8.51 -23.19 5.39
C TYR A 381 7.60 -21.99 5.67
N VAL A 382 7.53 -21.54 6.92
CA VAL A 382 6.67 -20.42 7.34
C VAL A 382 7.55 -19.31 7.92
N PHE A 383 7.39 -18.07 7.46
CA PHE A 383 8.19 -16.92 7.92
C PHE A 383 7.31 -15.76 8.36
N SER A 384 7.69 -15.07 9.45
CA SER A 384 6.93 -13.95 10.02
C SER A 384 7.74 -12.65 10.01
N LEU A 385 7.24 -11.61 9.37
CA LEU A 385 7.89 -10.33 9.18
C LEU A 385 7.03 -9.23 9.79
N TRP A 386 7.60 -8.33 10.59
CA TRP A 386 6.87 -7.17 11.11
C TRP A 386 7.78 -6.02 11.53
N SER A 387 7.20 -4.87 11.82
CA SER A 387 7.89 -3.69 12.32
C SER A 387 7.44 -3.34 13.72
N LYS A 388 8.36 -2.94 14.62
CA LYS A 388 7.98 -2.38 15.93
C LYS A 388 7.34 -0.99 15.81
N ALA A 389 7.60 -0.28 14.72
CA ALA A 389 7.01 1.02 14.41
C ALA A 389 5.78 0.94 13.49
N ASP A 390 5.19 -0.25 13.33
CA ASP A 390 3.95 -0.43 12.58
C ASP A 390 2.86 0.49 13.13
N ASP A 391 2.32 1.36 12.29
CA ASP A 391 1.39 2.44 12.65
C ASP A 391 -0.08 2.02 12.65
N LEU A 392 -0.39 0.78 12.23
CA LEU A 392 -1.74 0.21 12.25
C LEU A 392 -1.89 -0.85 13.34
N ILE A 393 -0.93 -1.75 13.48
CA ILE A 393 -0.89 -2.72 14.57
C ILE A 393 -0.47 -2.03 15.88
N GLY A 394 0.50 -1.12 15.81
CA GLY A 394 0.98 -0.35 16.96
C GLY A 394 1.74 -1.20 17.98
N ASN A 395 1.99 -0.58 19.15
CA ASN A 395 2.45 -1.26 20.37
C ASN A 395 3.68 -2.16 20.24
N GLY A 396 4.58 -1.93 19.29
CA GLY A 396 5.73 -2.83 19.06
C GLY A 396 5.34 -4.22 18.54
N ASP A 397 4.19 -4.33 17.87
CA ASP A 397 3.50 -5.58 17.49
C ASP A 397 2.87 -6.35 18.66
N ILE A 398 2.80 -5.77 19.86
CA ILE A 398 2.35 -6.50 21.05
C ILE A 398 0.83 -6.50 21.23
N VAL A 399 0.30 -7.69 21.47
CA VAL A 399 -1.06 -7.99 21.94
C VAL A 399 -0.96 -8.99 23.09
N TRP A 400 -1.39 -8.62 24.29
CA TRP A 400 -1.42 -9.51 25.46
C TRP A 400 -0.08 -10.24 25.68
N GLY A 401 1.01 -9.46 25.72
CA GLY A 401 2.38 -9.95 25.91
C GLY A 401 3.03 -10.69 24.72
N ARG A 402 2.32 -10.94 23.61
CA ARG A 402 2.86 -11.65 22.44
C ARG A 402 2.90 -10.77 21.19
N SER A 403 3.82 -11.07 20.28
CA SER A 403 3.86 -10.49 18.93
C SER A 403 2.67 -11.00 18.11
N THR A 404 1.75 -10.12 17.71
CA THR A 404 0.57 -10.51 16.94
C THR A 404 0.91 -10.95 15.51
N SER A 405 1.97 -10.38 14.93
CA SER A 405 2.47 -10.75 13.59
C SER A 405 3.22 -12.08 13.53
N LEU A 406 3.54 -12.68 14.67
CA LEU A 406 4.14 -14.01 14.72
C LEU A 406 3.11 -15.08 14.37
N VAL A 407 3.34 -15.80 13.28
CA VAL A 407 2.58 -17.00 12.95
C VAL A 407 3.04 -18.15 13.87
N PRO A 408 2.13 -18.89 14.53
CA PRO A 408 2.47 -20.12 15.24
C PRO A 408 3.28 -21.08 14.35
N LEU A 409 4.28 -21.76 14.92
CA LEU A 409 5.14 -22.71 14.21
C LEU A 409 5.98 -22.11 13.05
N SER A 410 6.12 -20.78 12.99
CA SER A 410 7.00 -20.10 12.03
C SER A 410 8.47 -20.55 12.19
N ASP A 411 9.10 -20.93 11.08
CA ASP A 411 10.51 -21.36 10.98
C ASP A 411 11.49 -20.22 11.25
N GLY A 412 11.03 -18.99 11.17
CA GLY A 412 11.71 -17.86 11.78
C GLY A 412 11.08 -16.52 11.45
N LYS A 413 11.73 -15.45 11.91
CA LYS A 413 11.18 -14.10 11.89
C LYS A 413 12.20 -13.02 11.55
N ILE A 414 11.73 -11.96 10.91
CA ILE A 414 12.48 -10.71 10.70
C ILE A 414 11.69 -9.58 11.39
N ILE A 415 12.37 -8.83 12.26
CA ILE A 415 11.77 -7.72 13.00
C ILE A 415 12.47 -6.43 12.57
N TYR A 416 11.72 -5.53 11.96
CA TYR A 416 12.18 -4.19 11.59
C TYR A 416 11.92 -3.20 12.72
N GLU A 417 12.75 -2.16 12.84
CA GLU A 417 12.60 -1.16 13.91
C GLU A 417 11.69 0.01 13.51
N SER A 418 11.63 0.39 12.23
CA SER A 418 11.17 1.74 11.82
C SER A 418 10.31 1.80 10.53
N LEU A 419 9.70 0.69 10.10
CA LEU A 419 8.80 0.68 8.94
C LEU A 419 7.34 0.91 9.37
N SER A 420 6.56 1.66 8.59
CA SER A 420 5.09 1.70 8.72
C SER A 420 4.44 0.38 8.27
N HIS A 421 3.14 0.24 8.49
CA HIS A 421 2.37 -0.95 8.14
C HIS A 421 2.48 -1.30 6.65
N MET A 422 2.40 -0.30 5.77
CA MET A 422 2.55 -0.49 4.32
C MET A 422 4.02 -0.66 3.90
N GLN A 423 4.95 0.08 4.53
CA GLN A 423 6.38 -0.05 4.25
C GLN A 423 6.92 -1.44 4.61
N SER A 424 6.35 -2.12 5.60
CA SER A 424 6.71 -3.51 5.93
C SER A 424 6.47 -4.49 4.77
N LYS A 425 5.56 -4.17 3.84
CA LYS A 425 5.33 -4.86 2.56
C LYS A 425 6.18 -4.26 1.43
N GLU A 426 6.17 -2.94 1.29
CA GLU A 426 6.73 -2.25 0.12
C GLU A 426 8.26 -2.24 0.07
N ASN A 427 8.91 -2.10 1.23
CA ASN A 427 10.36 -1.90 1.32
C ASN A 427 11.14 -3.22 1.56
N THR A 428 10.43 -4.35 1.68
CA THR A 428 10.99 -5.66 2.08
C THR A 428 10.97 -6.69 0.95
N ALA A 429 10.73 -6.26 -0.30
CA ALA A 429 10.65 -7.13 -1.48
C ALA A 429 11.89 -8.02 -1.68
N ALA A 430 13.07 -7.54 -1.25
CA ALA A 430 14.31 -8.32 -1.26
C ALA A 430 14.28 -9.50 -0.29
N ASP A 431 13.78 -9.28 0.93
CA ASP A 431 13.62 -10.33 1.95
C ASP A 431 12.53 -11.32 1.56
N GLN A 432 11.40 -10.82 1.01
CA GLN A 432 10.34 -11.68 0.46
C GLN A 432 10.88 -12.64 -0.61
N TYR A 433 11.67 -12.12 -1.57
CA TYR A 433 12.34 -12.93 -2.58
C TYR A 433 13.34 -13.93 -1.97
N LYS A 434 14.19 -13.47 -1.04
CA LYS A 434 15.17 -14.33 -0.35
C LYS A 434 14.49 -15.49 0.36
N LEU A 435 13.41 -15.24 1.09
CA LEU A 435 12.68 -16.25 1.85
C LEU A 435 11.99 -17.27 0.92
N VAL A 436 11.33 -16.80 -0.15
CA VAL A 436 10.68 -17.67 -1.14
C VAL A 436 11.69 -18.57 -1.87
N THR A 437 12.85 -18.04 -2.26
CA THR A 437 13.83 -18.77 -3.09
C THR A 437 14.83 -19.60 -2.28
N THR A 438 15.34 -19.07 -1.16
CA THR A 438 16.40 -19.72 -0.37
C THR A 438 15.90 -20.48 0.84
N LYS A 439 14.66 -20.21 1.28
CA LYS A 439 14.01 -20.85 2.45
C LYS A 439 14.80 -20.62 3.75
N LYS A 440 15.50 -19.48 3.83
CA LYS A 440 16.40 -19.08 4.92
C LYS A 440 16.31 -17.56 5.17
N ILE A 441 16.53 -17.18 6.43
CA ILE A 441 16.56 -15.80 6.91
C ILE A 441 17.89 -15.11 6.60
#